data_AF-A0AA39G4D2-F1
#
_entry.id   AF-A0AA39G4D2-F1
#
_cell.length_a   1.000
_cell.length_b   1.000
_cell.length_c   1.000
_cell.angle_alpha   90.00
_cell.angle_beta   90.00
_cell.angle_gamma   90.00
#
_symmetry.space_group_name_H-M   'P 1'
#
loop_
_entity.id
_entity.type
_entity.pdbx_description
1 polymer ?
#
loop_
_entity_poly.entity_id
_entity_poly.type
_entity_poly.pdbx_seq_one_letter_code
_entity_poly.pdbx_strand_id
1 'polypeptide(L)'
;MFGNLRSKFQTVQDGISASLRGLSIVENPKVKKISNIDEVNYNAGADVLHHFQLQWNELHELAEENAMKAHEVDALIGGVYDKLNKQCNSIIILNGALAAIPKINNAIQNLMDQIGTLEEAFEEVEAALFRLEDLNETLELQNSQLDHRFQLALYKEKKLTELDSVRGKLANDHSERVLQQELKHQKLLKERQETFDEVFKGELESYKATGVVPKLSSPQKGPALEEIILEDDYADFDEFLNG
;
A
#
# COMPACT_ATOMS: atom_id res chain seq x y z
N MET A 1 -44.21 83.46 -51.34
CA MET A 1 -45.37 83.31 -50.42
C MET A 1 -45.37 84.32 -49.26
N PHE A 2 -44.88 85.56 -49.46
CA PHE A 2 -44.83 86.61 -48.42
C PHE A 2 -45.95 87.68 -48.54
N GLY A 3 -46.74 87.67 -49.63
CA GLY A 3 -47.84 88.60 -49.84
C GLY A 3 -49.06 88.37 -48.93
N ASN A 4 -49.34 87.10 -48.59
CA ASN A 4 -50.47 86.73 -47.72
C ASN A 4 -50.25 87.07 -46.24
N LEU A 5 -49.01 87.22 -45.79
CA LEU A 5 -48.70 87.66 -44.41
C LEU A 5 -48.83 89.19 -44.30
N ARG A 6 -48.41 89.93 -45.34
CA ARG A 6 -48.51 91.39 -45.38
C ARG A 6 -49.96 91.86 -45.47
N SER A 7 -50.81 91.21 -46.26
CA SER A 7 -52.24 91.55 -46.32
C SER A 7 -52.92 91.30 -44.97
N LYS A 8 -52.62 90.18 -44.30
CA LYS A 8 -53.16 89.88 -42.98
C LYS A 8 -52.73 90.88 -41.91
N PHE A 9 -51.47 91.33 -41.93
CA PHE A 9 -51.00 92.38 -41.02
C PHE A 9 -51.69 93.72 -41.29
N GLN A 10 -51.89 94.08 -42.57
CA GLN A 10 -52.61 95.31 -42.94
C GLN A 10 -54.07 95.26 -42.49
N THR A 11 -54.76 94.12 -42.66
CA THR A 11 -56.15 93.94 -42.21
C THR A 11 -56.29 94.01 -40.68
N VAL A 12 -55.31 93.50 -39.93
CA VAL A 12 -55.29 93.61 -38.46
C VAL A 12 -55.00 95.05 -38.03
N GLN A 13 -54.08 95.75 -38.69
CA GLN A 13 -53.74 97.14 -38.39
C GLN A 13 -54.89 98.10 -38.72
N ASP A 14 -55.59 97.87 -39.83
CA ASP A 14 -56.78 98.64 -40.23
C ASP A 14 -57.97 98.31 -39.29
N GLY A 15 -58.10 97.07 -38.84
CA GLY A 15 -59.10 96.64 -37.85
C GLY A 15 -58.91 97.31 -36.48
N ILE A 16 -57.67 97.38 -35.99
CA ILE A 16 -57.34 98.07 -34.74
C ILE A 16 -57.54 99.59 -34.90
N SER A 17 -57.12 100.17 -36.02
CA SER A 17 -57.27 101.61 -36.29
C SER A 17 -58.74 102.03 -36.46
N ALA A 18 -59.58 101.17 -37.05
CA ALA A 18 -61.02 101.39 -37.15
C ALA A 18 -61.71 101.28 -35.78
N SER A 19 -61.27 100.33 -34.93
CA SER A 19 -61.78 100.18 -33.57
C SER A 19 -61.42 101.36 -32.66
N LEU A 20 -60.27 102.00 -32.89
CA LEU A 20 -59.83 103.16 -32.09
C LEU A 20 -60.47 104.48 -32.53
N ARG A 21 -60.80 104.64 -33.82
CA ARG A 21 -61.56 105.81 -34.32
C ARG A 21 -63.01 105.84 -33.81
N GLY A 22 -63.60 104.69 -33.49
CA GLY A 22 -64.92 104.62 -32.85
C GLY A 22 -64.96 105.12 -31.40
N LEU A 23 -63.80 105.33 -30.75
CA LEU A 23 -63.68 105.72 -29.35
C LEU A 23 -63.24 107.19 -29.14
N SER A 24 -63.08 107.97 -30.21
CA SER A 24 -62.79 109.41 -30.11
C SER A 24 -63.98 110.22 -30.62
N ILE A 25 -65.06 110.24 -29.84
CA ILE A 25 -66.10 111.26 -29.93
C ILE A 25 -65.79 112.31 -28.86
N VAL A 26 -65.22 113.41 -29.33
CA VAL A 26 -65.30 114.71 -28.69
C VAL A 26 -66.75 115.17 -28.82
N GLU A 27 -67.48 115.25 -27.71
CA GLU A 27 -68.46 116.31 -27.42
C GLU A 27 -69.05 116.12 -26.01
N ASN A 28 -68.76 117.10 -25.14
CA ASN A 28 -69.55 117.38 -23.93
C ASN A 28 -70.78 118.18 -24.40
N PRO A 29 -72.00 117.94 -23.85
CA PRO A 29 -72.34 118.77 -22.69
C PRO A 29 -73.34 118.14 -21.67
N LYS A 30 -73.30 118.75 -20.48
CA LYS A 30 -74.31 118.78 -19.39
C LYS A 30 -74.18 117.73 -18.28
N VAL A 31 -73.45 118.18 -17.26
CA VAL A 31 -73.53 117.78 -15.85
C VAL A 31 -74.99 117.77 -15.36
N LYS A 32 -75.46 116.60 -14.92
CA LYS A 32 -76.46 116.43 -13.87
C LYS A 32 -75.86 115.56 -12.77
N LYS A 33 -75.86 116.08 -11.54
CA LYS A 33 -75.32 115.45 -10.33
C LYS A 33 -76.14 114.22 -9.92
N ILE A 34 -75.48 113.06 -9.93
CA ILE A 34 -75.33 112.05 -8.88
C ILE A 34 -76.55 111.72 -8.00
N SER A 35 -77.03 110.48 -8.11
CA SER A 35 -77.33 109.64 -6.95
C SER A 35 -77.19 108.16 -7.31
N ASN A 36 -76.31 107.47 -6.55
CA ASN A 36 -75.98 106.05 -6.61
C ASN A 36 -75.17 105.59 -7.83
N ILE A 37 -73.94 106.08 -7.94
CA ILE A 37 -72.86 105.22 -8.43
C ILE A 37 -72.74 104.15 -7.34
N ASP A 38 -73.15 102.92 -7.67
CA ASP A 38 -72.91 101.74 -6.85
C ASP A 38 -71.48 101.78 -6.31
N GLU A 39 -71.28 101.27 -5.12
CA GLU A 39 -70.02 101.24 -4.39
C GLU A 39 -68.94 100.46 -5.20
N VAL A 40 -68.36 101.07 -6.24
CA VAL A 40 -67.38 100.44 -7.12
C VAL A 40 -66.07 100.37 -6.36
N ASN A 41 -65.70 99.16 -5.93
CA ASN A 41 -64.42 98.90 -5.30
C ASN A 41 -63.28 99.04 -6.31
N TYR A 42 -62.60 100.19 -6.31
CA TYR A 42 -61.41 100.45 -7.13
C TYR A 42 -60.21 99.53 -6.80
N ASN A 43 -60.23 98.85 -5.66
CA ASN A 43 -59.19 97.90 -5.23
C ASN A 43 -59.51 96.44 -5.60
N ALA A 44 -60.67 96.14 -6.20
CA ALA A 44 -61.06 94.76 -6.52
C ALA A 44 -60.03 94.02 -7.39
N GLY A 45 -59.34 94.74 -8.29
CA GLY A 45 -58.25 94.15 -9.08
C GLY A 45 -57.01 93.80 -8.25
N ALA A 46 -56.69 94.60 -7.23
CA ALA A 46 -55.60 94.35 -6.30
C ALA A 46 -55.92 93.18 -5.35
N ASP A 47 -57.17 93.08 -4.87
CA ASP A 47 -57.63 92.00 -4.00
C ASP A 47 -57.61 90.65 -4.74
N VAL A 48 -58.06 90.63 -6.01
CA VAL A 48 -58.00 89.44 -6.87
C VAL A 48 -56.55 89.03 -7.16
N LEU A 49 -55.68 89.99 -7.46
CA LEU A 49 -54.25 89.71 -7.68
C LEU A 49 -53.61 89.15 -6.41
N HIS A 50 -53.89 89.74 -5.25
CA HIS A 50 -53.35 89.28 -3.98
C HIS A 50 -53.82 87.86 -3.63
N HIS A 51 -55.10 87.54 -3.88
CA HIS A 51 -55.63 86.19 -3.69
C HIS A 51 -54.89 85.14 -4.53
N PHE A 52 -54.71 85.40 -5.83
CA PHE A 52 -53.99 84.48 -6.70
C PHE A 52 -52.49 84.41 -6.37
N GLN A 53 -51.89 85.51 -5.92
CA GLN A 53 -50.50 85.52 -5.49
C GLN A 53 -50.28 84.68 -4.23
N LEU A 54 -51.20 84.73 -3.26
CA LEU A 54 -51.18 83.87 -2.07
C LEU A 54 -51.34 82.39 -2.43
N GLN A 55 -52.32 82.06 -3.28
CA GLN A 55 -52.51 80.68 -3.75
C GLN A 55 -51.31 80.15 -4.54
N TRP A 56 -50.69 81.00 -5.36
CA TRP A 56 -49.48 80.64 -6.08
C TRP A 56 -48.32 80.37 -5.11
N ASN A 57 -48.16 81.20 -4.09
CA ASN A 57 -47.11 81.01 -3.09
C ASN A 57 -47.30 79.70 -2.30
N GLU A 58 -48.53 79.43 -1.85
CA GLU A 58 -48.86 78.16 -1.18
C GLU A 58 -48.59 76.95 -2.08
N LEU A 59 -48.99 77.01 -3.35
CA LEU A 59 -48.71 75.94 -4.31
C LEU A 59 -47.21 75.74 -4.53
N HIS A 60 -46.44 76.83 -4.56
CA HIS A 60 -44.99 76.77 -4.71
C HIS A 60 -44.32 76.13 -3.50
N GLU A 61 -44.70 76.52 -2.28
CA GLU A 61 -44.19 75.92 -1.04
C GLU A 61 -44.51 74.42 -0.97
N LEU A 62 -45.75 74.02 -1.30
CA LEU A 62 -46.14 72.61 -1.35
C LEU A 62 -45.37 71.83 -2.43
N ALA A 63 -45.10 72.44 -3.58
CA ALA A 63 -44.32 71.83 -4.65
C ALA A 63 -42.85 71.62 -4.23
N GLU A 64 -42.27 72.59 -3.52
CA GLU A 64 -40.91 72.50 -2.99
C GLU A 64 -40.81 71.42 -1.90
N GLU A 65 -41.75 71.38 -0.96
CA GLU A 65 -41.80 70.33 0.07
C GLU A 65 -41.97 68.93 -0.56
N ASN A 66 -42.83 68.81 -1.57
CA ASN A 66 -43.00 67.55 -2.30
C ASN A 66 -41.73 67.14 -3.05
N ALA A 67 -41.01 68.09 -3.67
CA ALA A 67 -39.73 67.82 -4.32
C ALA A 67 -38.66 67.35 -3.32
N MET A 68 -38.61 67.97 -2.14
CA MET A 68 -37.71 67.55 -1.05
C MET A 68 -38.03 66.13 -0.59
N LYS A 69 -39.29 65.83 -0.29
CA LYS A 69 -39.73 64.47 0.11
C LYS A 69 -39.45 63.43 -0.97
N ALA A 70 -39.66 63.77 -2.24
CA ALA A 70 -39.33 62.88 -3.35
C ALA A 70 -37.84 62.56 -3.42
N HIS A 71 -36.97 63.57 -3.19
CA HIS A 71 -35.52 63.37 -3.13
C HIS A 71 -35.10 62.49 -1.93
N GLU A 72 -35.72 62.67 -0.76
CA GLU A 72 -35.46 61.81 0.40
C GLU A 72 -35.84 60.34 0.13
N VAL A 73 -36.99 60.12 -0.49
CA VAL A 73 -37.45 58.78 -0.88
C VAL A 73 -36.49 58.16 -1.90
N ASP A 74 -36.05 58.92 -2.90
CA ASP A 74 -35.08 58.44 -3.90
C ASP A 74 -33.75 58.02 -3.25
N ALA A 75 -33.24 58.83 -2.30
CA ALA A 75 -32.03 58.50 -1.55
C ALA A 75 -32.18 57.21 -0.73
N LEU A 76 -33.33 57.01 -0.08
CA LEU A 76 -33.62 55.78 0.66
C LEU A 76 -33.72 54.57 -0.27
N ILE A 77 -34.39 54.70 -1.42
CA ILE A 77 -34.48 53.65 -2.44
C ILE A 77 -33.09 53.27 -2.95
N GLY A 78 -32.24 54.25 -3.26
CA GLY A 78 -30.86 54.02 -3.67
C GLY A 78 -30.05 53.25 -2.61
N GLY A 79 -30.17 53.64 -1.34
CA GLY A 79 -29.51 52.93 -0.23
C GLY A 79 -30.00 51.48 -0.07
N VAL A 80 -31.30 51.23 -0.22
CA VAL A 80 -31.87 49.87 -0.18
C VAL A 80 -31.37 49.05 -1.36
N TYR A 81 -31.35 49.62 -2.56
CA TYR A 81 -30.86 48.97 -3.77
C TYR A 81 -29.39 48.53 -3.62
N ASP A 82 -28.52 49.43 -3.14
CA ASP A 82 -27.12 49.12 -2.92
C ASP A 82 -26.92 47.99 -1.90
N LYS A 83 -27.69 48.01 -0.81
CA LYS A 83 -27.64 46.96 0.21
C LYS A 83 -28.10 45.62 -0.35
N LEU A 84 -29.19 45.61 -1.12
CA LEU A 84 -29.72 44.41 -1.76
C LEU A 84 -28.73 43.84 -2.78
N ASN A 85 -28.11 44.70 -3.58
CA ASN A 85 -27.11 44.30 -4.56
C ASN A 85 -25.89 43.66 -3.88
N LYS A 86 -25.39 44.26 -2.78
CA LYS A 86 -24.32 43.67 -1.96
C LYS A 86 -24.70 42.31 -1.41
N GLN A 87 -25.91 42.18 -0.85
CA GLN A 87 -26.39 40.89 -0.32
C GLN A 87 -26.53 39.83 -1.42
N CYS A 88 -27.07 40.18 -2.59
CA CYS A 88 -27.15 39.28 -3.72
C CYS A 88 -25.76 38.79 -4.14
N ASN A 89 -24.79 39.69 -4.26
CA ASN A 89 -23.41 39.33 -4.58
C ASN A 89 -22.79 38.39 -3.53
N SER A 90 -23.01 38.65 -2.24
CA SER A 90 -22.57 37.75 -1.17
C SER A 90 -23.20 36.36 -1.29
N ILE A 91 -24.50 36.28 -1.61
CA ILE A 91 -25.20 35.01 -1.81
C ILE A 91 -24.65 34.26 -3.02
N ILE A 92 -24.35 34.95 -4.13
CA ILE A 92 -23.76 34.34 -5.32
C ILE A 92 -22.39 33.72 -5.00
N ILE A 93 -21.53 34.46 -4.28
CA ILE A 93 -20.21 33.97 -3.87
C ILE A 93 -20.36 32.75 -2.94
N LEU A 94 -21.26 32.83 -1.95
CA LEU A 94 -21.53 31.73 -1.04
C LEU A 94 -22.03 30.49 -1.79
N ASN A 95 -22.98 30.65 -2.72
CA ASN A 95 -23.49 29.56 -3.52
C ASN A 95 -22.40 28.93 -4.40
N GLY A 96 -21.50 29.75 -4.96
CA GLY A 96 -20.32 29.28 -5.68
C GLY A 96 -19.39 28.43 -4.81
N ALA A 97 -19.15 28.86 -3.56
CA ALA A 97 -18.36 28.09 -2.60
C ALA A 97 -19.05 26.78 -2.19
N LEU A 98 -20.36 26.81 -1.92
CA LEU A 98 -21.15 25.62 -1.60
C LEU A 98 -21.17 24.61 -2.75
N ALA A 99 -21.20 25.09 -4.00
CA ALA A 99 -21.11 24.22 -5.18
C ALA A 99 -19.75 23.48 -5.32
N ALA A 100 -18.71 23.90 -4.59
CA ALA A 100 -17.44 23.19 -4.54
C ALA A 100 -17.45 22.01 -3.55
N ILE A 101 -18.36 21.99 -2.56
CA ILE A 101 -18.42 20.93 -1.53
C ILE A 101 -18.60 19.54 -2.13
N PRO A 102 -19.50 19.30 -3.11
CA PRO A 102 -19.62 17.97 -3.72
C PRO A 102 -18.34 17.49 -4.41
N LYS A 103 -17.55 18.41 -4.99
CA LYS A 103 -16.27 18.08 -5.62
C LYS A 103 -15.24 17.63 -4.58
N ILE A 104 -15.19 18.34 -3.45
CA ILE A 104 -14.33 17.96 -2.31
C ILE A 104 -14.77 16.60 -1.77
N ASN A 105 -16.07 16.38 -1.60
CA ASN A 105 -16.58 15.09 -1.12
C ASN A 105 -16.23 13.93 -2.05
N ASN A 106 -16.36 14.12 -3.36
CA ASN A 106 -15.94 13.11 -4.35
C ASN A 106 -14.43 12.86 -4.30
N ALA A 107 -13.61 13.90 -4.11
CA ALA A 107 -12.17 13.74 -3.95
C ALA A 107 -11.82 12.95 -2.68
N ILE A 108 -12.51 13.22 -1.57
CA ILE A 108 -12.35 12.47 -0.31
C ILE A 108 -12.76 11.00 -0.53
N GLN A 109 -13.87 10.73 -1.21
CA GLN A 109 -14.30 9.37 -1.50
C GLN A 109 -13.27 8.62 -2.35
N ASN A 110 -12.75 9.25 -3.41
CA ASN A 110 -11.71 8.65 -4.24
C ASN A 110 -10.43 8.33 -3.43
N LEU A 111 -10.03 9.22 -2.51
CA LEU A 111 -8.89 8.97 -1.63
C LEU A 111 -9.17 7.82 -0.66
N MET A 112 -10.39 7.73 -0.14
CA MET A 112 -10.82 6.62 0.72
C MET A 112 -10.77 5.29 -0.02
N ASP A 113 -11.25 5.25 -1.26
CA ASP A 113 -11.21 4.07 -2.11
C ASP A 113 -9.75 3.66 -2.42
N GLN A 114 -8.88 4.63 -2.72
CA GLN A 114 -7.45 4.39 -2.92
C GLN A 114 -6.77 3.83 -1.67
N ILE A 115 -7.08 4.36 -0.49
CA ILE A 115 -6.58 3.84 0.78
C ILE A 115 -7.06 2.39 0.96
N GLY A 116 -8.33 2.09 0.70
CA GLY A 116 -8.84 0.73 0.77
C GLY A 116 -8.11 -0.24 -0.17
N THR A 117 -7.84 0.17 -1.42
CA THR A 117 -7.05 -0.68 -2.34
C THR A 117 -5.60 -0.88 -1.90
N LEU A 118 -5.03 0.13 -1.21
CA LEU A 118 -3.67 0.03 -0.69
C LEU A 118 -3.61 -0.89 0.52
N GLU A 119 -4.61 -0.85 1.39
CA GLU A 119 -4.76 -1.79 2.52
C GLU A 119 -4.86 -3.23 2.01
N GLU A 120 -5.69 -3.50 1.01
CA GLU A 120 -5.79 -4.84 0.38
C GLU A 120 -4.45 -5.31 -0.19
N ALA A 121 -3.70 -4.42 -0.87
CA ALA A 121 -2.38 -4.74 -1.38
C ALA A 121 -1.36 -5.04 -0.27
N PHE A 122 -1.44 -4.33 0.87
CA PHE A 122 -0.60 -4.62 2.03
C PHE A 122 -0.94 -5.99 2.63
N GLU A 123 -2.22 -6.33 2.78
CA GLU A 123 -2.64 -7.65 3.26
C GLU A 123 -2.13 -8.77 2.33
N GLU A 124 -2.18 -8.58 1.01
CA GLU A 124 -1.64 -9.54 0.05
C GLU A 124 -0.12 -9.72 0.19
N VAL A 125 0.62 -8.62 0.35
CA VAL A 125 2.07 -8.63 0.55
C VAL A 125 2.44 -9.31 1.88
N GLU A 126 1.72 -9.01 2.96
CA GLU A 126 1.92 -9.66 4.25
C GLU A 126 1.66 -11.17 4.15
N ALA A 127 0.58 -11.59 3.51
CA ALA A 127 0.30 -13.01 3.27
C ALA A 127 1.37 -13.69 2.42
N ALA A 128 1.92 -13.00 1.42
CA ALA A 128 3.03 -13.50 0.62
C ALA A 128 4.33 -13.64 1.43
N LEU A 129 4.61 -12.69 2.33
CA LEU A 129 5.75 -12.74 3.24
C LEU A 129 5.65 -13.92 4.21
N PHE A 130 4.49 -14.16 4.82
CA PHE A 130 4.28 -15.33 5.67
C PHE A 130 4.55 -16.64 4.93
N ARG A 131 4.04 -16.78 3.69
CA ARG A 131 4.31 -17.98 2.87
C ARG A 131 5.80 -18.13 2.52
N LEU A 132 6.50 -17.02 2.32
CA LEU A 132 7.93 -17.04 2.05
C LEU A 132 8.73 -17.48 3.27
N GLU A 133 8.34 -17.03 4.46
CA GLU A 133 8.93 -17.45 5.74
C GLU A 133 8.75 -18.96 5.95
N ASP A 134 7.52 -19.47 5.82
CA ASP A 134 7.22 -20.91 5.91
C ASP A 134 8.07 -21.75 4.93
N LEU A 135 8.24 -21.24 3.70
CA LEU A 135 9.06 -21.91 2.68
C LEU A 135 10.53 -21.90 3.05
N ASN A 136 11.04 -20.79 3.60
CA ASN A 136 12.43 -20.68 4.03
C ASN A 136 12.72 -21.64 5.20
N GLU A 137 11.85 -21.68 6.21
CA GLU A 137 11.97 -22.64 7.33
C GLU A 137 11.97 -24.09 6.83
N THR A 138 11.08 -24.41 5.89
CA THR A 138 11.01 -25.74 5.26
C THR A 138 12.32 -26.09 4.55
N LEU A 139 12.90 -25.13 3.82
CA LEU A 139 14.15 -25.31 3.10
C LEU A 139 15.33 -25.49 4.05
N GLU A 140 15.39 -24.71 5.13
CA GLU A 140 16.40 -24.88 6.19
C GLU A 140 16.32 -26.25 6.84
N LEU A 141 15.11 -26.72 7.16
CA LEU A 141 14.90 -28.05 7.72
C LEU A 141 15.37 -29.15 6.74
N GLN A 142 15.03 -29.03 5.46
CA GLN A 142 15.48 -29.97 4.42
C GLN A 142 17.00 -30.00 4.28
N ASN A 143 17.66 -28.83 4.30
CA ASN A 143 19.10 -28.73 4.26
C ASN A 143 19.76 -29.39 5.48
N SER A 144 19.24 -29.13 6.68
CA SER A 144 19.72 -29.78 7.91
C SER A 144 19.56 -31.31 7.84
N GLN A 145 18.42 -31.81 7.35
CA GLN A 145 18.22 -33.24 7.16
C GLN A 145 19.21 -33.85 6.15
N LEU A 146 19.50 -33.13 5.07
CA LEU A 146 20.47 -33.58 4.07
C LEU A 146 21.87 -33.65 4.65
N ASP A 147 22.29 -32.63 5.40
CA ASP A 147 23.60 -32.61 6.07
C ASP A 147 23.73 -33.76 7.08
N HIS A 148 22.70 -34.00 7.91
CA HIS A 148 22.69 -35.15 8.82
C HIS A 148 22.76 -36.49 8.09
N ARG A 149 22.06 -36.65 6.97
CA ARG A 149 22.16 -37.86 6.13
C ARG A 149 23.55 -38.05 5.55
N PHE A 150 24.18 -36.96 5.10
CA PHE A 150 25.53 -36.98 4.57
C PHE A 150 26.56 -37.35 5.65
N GLN A 151 26.46 -36.75 6.84
CA GLN A 151 27.30 -37.09 8.00
C GLN A 151 27.15 -38.57 8.40
N LEU A 152 25.92 -39.10 8.40
CA LEU A 152 25.67 -40.51 8.71
C LEU A 152 26.28 -41.45 7.66
N ALA A 153 26.19 -41.09 6.38
CA ALA A 153 26.81 -41.85 5.29
C ALA A 153 28.33 -41.89 5.43
N LEU A 154 28.96 -40.74 5.68
CA LEU A 154 30.40 -40.64 5.95
C LEU A 154 30.82 -41.46 7.17
N TYR A 155 30.05 -41.40 8.26
CA TYR A 155 30.33 -42.18 9.46
C TYR A 155 30.26 -43.69 9.19
N LYS A 156 29.24 -44.13 8.45
CA LYS A 156 29.08 -45.53 8.05
C LYS A 156 30.23 -46.00 7.18
N GLU A 157 30.65 -45.20 6.20
CA GLU A 157 31.81 -45.50 5.35
C GLU A 157 33.09 -45.60 6.19
N LYS A 158 33.34 -44.64 7.08
CA LYS A 158 34.48 -44.70 8.01
C LYS A 158 34.45 -45.98 8.84
N LYS A 159 33.30 -46.36 9.40
CA LYS A 159 33.17 -47.60 10.17
C LYS A 159 33.39 -48.87 9.35
N LEU A 160 32.96 -48.90 8.10
CA LEU A 160 33.27 -49.99 7.18
C LEU A 160 34.78 -50.10 6.94
N THR A 161 35.46 -48.99 6.66
CA THR A 161 36.91 -49.00 6.45
C THR A 161 37.68 -49.42 7.72
N GLU A 162 37.23 -49.01 8.90
CA GLU A 162 37.79 -49.46 10.18
C GLU A 162 37.60 -50.97 10.38
N LEU A 163 36.41 -51.50 10.07
CA LEU A 163 36.11 -52.93 10.15
C LEU A 163 36.98 -53.73 9.16
N ASP A 164 37.07 -53.31 7.91
CA ASP A 164 37.90 -53.96 6.89
C ASP A 164 39.38 -53.95 7.29
N SER A 165 39.87 -52.85 7.88
CA SER A 165 41.21 -52.79 8.45
C SER A 165 41.41 -53.78 9.59
N VAL A 166 40.46 -53.88 10.53
CA VAL A 166 40.53 -54.86 11.64
C VAL A 166 40.48 -56.29 11.10
N ARG A 167 39.61 -56.58 10.13
CA ARG A 167 39.52 -57.90 9.48
C ARG A 167 40.82 -58.26 8.76
N GLY A 168 41.44 -57.30 8.07
CA GLY A 168 42.74 -57.47 7.42
C GLY A 168 43.85 -57.78 8.44
N LYS A 169 43.90 -57.06 9.57
CA LYS A 169 44.85 -57.34 10.66
C LYS A 169 44.63 -58.73 11.25
N LEU A 170 43.39 -59.10 11.54
CA LEU A 170 43.05 -60.41 12.10
C LEU A 170 43.42 -61.55 11.16
N ALA A 171 43.19 -61.39 9.84
CA ALA A 171 43.59 -62.37 8.84
C ALA A 171 45.12 -62.52 8.75
N ASN A 172 45.86 -61.41 8.82
CA ASN A 172 47.32 -61.44 8.85
C ASN A 172 47.84 -62.13 10.12
N ASP A 173 47.32 -61.77 11.30
CA ASP A 173 47.68 -62.39 12.58
C ASP A 173 47.34 -63.88 12.60
N HIS A 174 46.23 -64.29 11.98
CA HIS A 174 45.89 -65.71 11.84
C HIS A 174 46.88 -66.43 10.91
N SER A 175 47.18 -65.85 9.73
CA SER A 175 48.15 -66.42 8.80
C SER A 175 49.55 -66.55 9.42
N GLU A 176 49.98 -65.56 10.22
CA GLU A 176 51.25 -65.61 10.92
C GLU A 176 51.25 -66.70 12.00
N ARG A 177 50.17 -66.82 12.79
CA ARG A 177 50.03 -67.89 13.78
C ARG A 177 50.07 -69.29 13.16
N VAL A 178 49.37 -69.49 12.03
CA VAL A 178 49.39 -70.75 11.29
C VAL A 178 50.81 -71.06 10.80
N LEU A 179 51.50 -70.10 10.19
CA LEU A 179 52.89 -70.26 9.75
C LEU A 179 53.82 -70.61 10.92
N GLN A 180 53.68 -69.93 12.06
CA GLN A 180 54.48 -70.21 13.25
C GLN A 180 54.21 -71.63 13.79
N GLN A 181 52.95 -72.09 13.77
CA GLN A 181 52.59 -73.45 14.16
C GLN A 181 53.18 -74.48 13.19
N GLU A 182 53.07 -74.26 11.87
CA GLU A 182 53.67 -75.13 10.86
C GLU A 182 55.19 -75.23 11.02
N LEU A 183 55.88 -74.11 11.23
CA LEU A 183 57.33 -74.08 11.49
C LEU A 183 57.69 -74.84 12.76
N LYS A 184 56.92 -74.69 13.85
CA LYS A 184 57.11 -75.46 15.08
C LYS A 184 56.92 -76.95 14.83
N HIS A 185 55.87 -77.35 14.13
CA HIS A 185 55.62 -78.74 13.76
C HIS A 185 56.74 -79.31 12.88
N GLN A 186 57.22 -78.54 11.89
CA GLN A 186 58.31 -78.96 11.02
C GLN A 186 59.63 -79.16 11.79
N LYS A 187 59.96 -78.27 12.72
CA LYS A 187 61.13 -78.44 13.59
C LYS A 187 61.01 -79.68 14.46
N LEU A 188 59.86 -79.89 15.10
CA LEU A 188 59.60 -81.07 15.91
C LEU A 188 59.73 -82.37 15.09
N LEU A 189 59.20 -82.39 13.88
CA LEU A 189 59.32 -83.53 12.96
C LEU A 189 60.78 -83.78 12.57
N LYS A 190 61.55 -82.71 12.32
CA LYS A 190 62.97 -82.80 11.98
C LYS A 190 63.81 -83.31 13.15
N GLU A 191 63.61 -82.79 14.35
CA GLU A 191 64.29 -83.26 15.58
C GLU A 191 63.96 -84.75 15.84
N ARG A 192 62.71 -85.14 15.65
CA ARG A 192 62.29 -86.55 15.75
C ARG A 192 62.99 -87.41 14.70
N GLN A 193 63.11 -86.95 13.45
CA GLN A 193 63.84 -87.64 12.40
C GLN A 193 65.34 -87.76 12.73
N GLU A 194 65.98 -86.68 13.17
CA GLU A 194 67.40 -86.67 13.56
C GLU A 194 67.65 -87.64 14.72
N THR A 195 66.75 -87.68 15.72
CA THR A 195 66.82 -88.64 16.83
C THR A 195 66.70 -90.08 16.34
N PHE A 196 65.75 -90.36 15.42
CA PHE A 196 65.63 -91.69 14.84
C PHE A 196 66.86 -92.08 14.01
N ASP A 197 67.43 -91.15 13.25
CA ASP A 197 68.64 -91.36 12.46
C ASP A 197 69.87 -91.62 13.35
N GLU A 198 69.99 -90.93 14.49
CA GLU A 198 71.04 -91.17 15.49
C GLU A 198 70.89 -92.54 16.16
N VAL A 199 69.68 -92.89 16.59
CA VAL A 199 69.38 -94.23 17.12
C VAL A 199 69.71 -95.30 16.09
N PHE A 200 69.31 -95.10 14.83
CA PHE A 200 69.59 -96.03 13.74
C PHE A 200 71.09 -96.16 13.47
N LYS A 201 71.86 -95.06 13.50
CA LYS A 201 73.33 -95.12 13.36
C LYS A 201 73.97 -95.87 14.53
N GLY A 202 73.51 -95.65 15.77
CA GLY A 202 73.97 -96.42 16.93
C GLY A 202 73.62 -97.91 16.84
N GLU A 203 72.43 -98.24 16.33
CA GLU A 203 72.03 -99.61 16.01
C GLU A 203 72.90 -100.23 14.91
N LEU A 204 73.25 -99.46 13.88
CA LEU A 204 74.13 -99.90 12.79
C LEU A 204 75.59 -100.11 13.27
N GLU A 205 76.09 -99.25 14.15
CA GLU A 205 77.42 -99.39 14.75
C GLU A 205 77.50 -100.58 15.71
N SER A 206 76.48 -100.77 16.55
CA SER A 206 76.38 -101.98 17.40
C SER A 206 76.23 -103.25 16.55
N TYR A 207 75.49 -103.21 15.45
CA TYR A 207 75.44 -104.31 14.48
C TYR A 207 76.82 -104.62 13.88
N LYS A 208 77.60 -103.60 13.46
CA LYS A 208 78.97 -103.79 12.94
C LYS A 208 79.92 -104.37 13.99
N ALA A 209 79.76 -104.00 15.26
CA ALA A 209 80.61 -104.47 16.34
C ALA A 209 80.25 -105.89 16.84
N THR A 210 78.98 -106.28 16.79
CA THR A 210 78.49 -107.53 17.44
C THR A 210 77.95 -108.57 16.45
N GLY A 211 77.69 -108.20 15.19
CA GLY A 211 77.24 -109.12 14.12
C GLY A 211 75.80 -109.62 14.25
N VAL A 212 75.01 -109.09 15.19
CA VAL A 212 73.63 -109.53 15.48
C VAL A 212 72.70 -108.33 15.35
N VAL A 213 71.70 -108.43 14.46
CA VAL A 213 70.65 -107.41 14.32
C VAL A 213 69.74 -107.49 15.54
N PRO A 214 69.45 -106.39 16.26
CA PRO A 214 68.40 -106.38 17.27
C PRO A 214 67.08 -106.81 16.63
N LYS A 215 66.46 -107.89 17.13
CA LYS A 215 65.07 -108.18 16.81
C LYS A 215 64.25 -106.99 17.29
N LEU A 216 63.67 -106.24 16.37
CA LEU A 216 62.55 -105.36 16.66
C LEU A 216 61.55 -106.19 17.48
N SER A 217 61.40 -105.86 18.77
CA SER A 217 60.21 -106.29 19.48
C SER A 217 59.04 -105.70 18.70
N SER A 218 58.03 -106.53 18.48
CA SER A 218 56.85 -106.17 17.71
C SER A 218 56.39 -104.74 18.03
N PRO A 219 55.97 -103.93 17.05
CA PRO A 219 55.07 -102.85 17.39
C PRO A 219 53.91 -103.49 18.15
N GLN A 220 53.72 -103.14 19.42
CA GLN A 220 52.38 -103.25 19.98
C GLN A 220 51.49 -102.55 18.98
N LYS A 221 50.52 -103.28 18.44
CA LYS A 221 49.40 -102.72 17.68
C LYS A 221 48.93 -101.49 18.45
N GLY A 222 49.34 -100.31 17.99
CA GLY A 222 48.50 -99.14 18.18
C GLY A 222 47.17 -99.45 17.50
N PRO A 223 46.05 -98.93 18.01
CA PRO A 223 44.74 -99.16 17.41
C PRO A 223 44.84 -98.88 15.90
N ALA A 224 44.27 -99.78 15.10
CA ALA A 224 44.16 -99.54 13.67
C ALA A 224 43.35 -98.26 13.46
N LEU A 225 43.57 -97.52 12.37
CA LEU A 225 42.81 -96.30 12.04
C LEU A 225 41.28 -96.52 11.98
N GLU A 226 40.84 -97.78 11.96
CA GLU A 226 39.44 -98.22 12.03
C GLU A 226 38.86 -98.20 13.47
N GLU A 227 39.68 -98.07 14.52
CA GLU A 227 39.30 -98.04 15.94
C GLU A 227 39.41 -96.64 16.58
N ILE A 228 39.84 -95.62 15.83
CA ILE A 228 39.79 -94.23 16.31
C ILE A 228 38.36 -93.73 16.11
N ILE A 229 37.54 -93.81 17.16
CA ILE A 229 36.34 -93.00 17.27
C ILE A 229 36.83 -91.58 17.53
N LEU A 230 36.70 -90.70 16.54
CA LEU A 230 36.72 -89.26 16.77
C LEU A 230 35.51 -88.98 17.66
N GLU A 231 35.72 -88.80 18.96
CA GLU A 231 34.75 -88.10 19.78
C GLU A 231 34.72 -86.67 19.23
N ASP A 232 33.66 -86.36 18.50
CA ASP A 232 33.33 -84.97 18.14
C ASP A 232 32.99 -84.24 19.44
N ASP A 233 34.00 -83.80 20.18
CA ASP A 233 33.81 -82.90 21.30
C ASP A 233 33.56 -81.50 20.73
N TYR A 234 32.32 -81.26 20.33
CA TYR A 234 31.84 -79.96 19.83
C TYR A 234 32.02 -78.83 20.85
N ALA A 235 32.31 -79.14 22.12
CA ALA A 235 32.56 -78.14 23.15
C ALA A 235 33.83 -77.31 22.89
N ASP A 236 34.91 -77.96 22.44
CA ASP A 236 36.19 -77.28 22.13
C ASP A 236 36.05 -76.41 20.86
N PHE A 237 35.20 -76.85 19.92
CA PHE A 237 34.88 -76.11 18.69
C PHE A 237 33.96 -74.91 18.97
N ASP A 238 33.01 -75.05 19.89
CA ASP A 238 32.12 -73.97 20.33
C ASP A 238 32.86 -72.92 21.19
N GLU A 239 33.87 -73.32 21.96
CA GLU A 239 34.75 -72.37 22.67
C GLU A 239 35.66 -71.60 21.70
N PHE A 240 36.15 -72.25 20.64
CA PHE A 240 36.94 -71.60 19.59
C PHE A 240 36.12 -70.61 18.73
N LEU A 241 34.84 -70.88 18.49
CA LEU A 241 33.98 -70.02 17.66
C LEU A 241 33.35 -68.83 18.42
N ASN A 242 33.27 -68.91 19.76
CA ASN A 242 32.70 -67.85 20.61
C ASN A 242 33.76 -66.96 21.31
N GLY A 243 35.04 -67.13 20.98
CA GLY A 243 36.18 -66.32 21.48
C GLY A 243 36.67 -65.24 20.52
#